data_AF-A0AAN6GP18-F1
#
_entry.id   AF-A0AAN6GP18-F1
#
_cell.length_a   1.000
_cell.length_b   1.000
_cell.length_c   1.000
_cell.angle_alpha   90.00
_cell.angle_beta   90.00
_cell.angle_gamma   90.00
#
_symmetry.space_group_name_H-M   'P 1'
#
loop_
_entity.id
_entity.type
_entity.pdbx_description
1 polymer ?
#
loop_
_entity_poly.entity_id
_entity_poly.type
_entity_poly.pdbx_seq_one_letter_code
_entity_poly.pdbx_strand_id
1 'polypeptide(L)'
;MRPPSCLGRRLAALDAVGPGRTSGGSTSSWRPPLCAQVHCAASSSRAAPASTRSTDGLQQLRQGSRRWQSSSVIQNQQLPPQQAQREHPISPPPTSFPAAQSSTSAKAVPSSQYLKDRHHRTHSYLRISLTEKCNLRCLYCMPEEGVPLTPSDKLLSQSELARLARLFVQCGVSKVRLTGGEPTLRRDLPEIMESLNELRLLGLRQIGMTSNGIALHRKLPNLVRSGLTHLNLSLDTLDPFKFELMTRRPAGLDAVLRSLDTALELGLDSVKINVVVLKGVNDNEDVLDFVAFTRDKPVTVRFIEYMPFDGNKWAEGKLVPYRTLLEKIQHRFGPLERLRDDDNDTSKGWRVPGFAGSIGFITSMTEHFCGTCNRLRITADGNLKVCLFGNAEVSLRDAMRGVVPASTSSQTQVTRSPATDAQLLDVISAAVQRKHARHAGMSSLDALAKSLNRPMVAIGG
;
A
#
# COMPACT_ATOMS: atom_id res chain seq x y z
N MET A 1 31.03 36.80 66.04
CA MET A 1 32.20 36.02 65.59
C MET A 1 32.55 36.46 64.17
N ARG A 2 33.85 36.68 63.91
CA ARG A 2 34.42 37.12 62.62
C ARG A 2 34.37 36.02 61.52
N PRO A 3 34.54 36.40 60.23
CA PRO A 3 34.39 35.59 59.00
C PRO A 3 35.81 35.07 58.54
N PRO A 4 36.23 34.80 57.26
CA PRO A 4 35.62 35.15 55.95
C PRO A 4 35.94 34.29 54.66
N SER A 5 35.32 34.71 53.53
CA SER A 5 35.85 34.98 52.15
C SER A 5 36.64 33.93 51.35
N CYS A 6 36.82 33.96 50.02
CA CYS A 6 36.21 34.49 48.77
C CYS A 6 37.26 34.21 47.64
N LEU A 7 36.88 34.50 46.38
CA LEU A 7 37.70 34.73 45.16
C LEU A 7 38.04 33.49 44.30
N GLY A 8 37.92 33.50 42.96
CA GLY A 8 37.51 34.53 42.00
C GLY A 8 38.34 34.47 40.69
N ARG A 9 37.66 34.71 39.53
CA ARG A 9 38.17 35.23 38.21
C ARG A 9 39.07 34.28 37.38
N ARG A 10 38.94 34.08 36.04
CA ARG A 10 38.59 34.80 34.77
C ARG A 10 39.82 34.77 33.84
N LEU A 11 39.56 34.72 32.52
CA LEU A 11 40.40 34.98 31.30
C LEU A 11 40.48 33.71 30.42
N ALA A 12 40.02 33.59 29.17
CA ALA A 12 39.87 34.45 27.96
C ALA A 12 41.15 34.67 27.12
N ALA A 13 40.96 34.61 25.79
CA ALA A 13 41.86 34.89 24.64
C ALA A 13 42.51 33.63 23.98
N LEU A 14 42.16 33.27 22.72
CA LEU A 14 42.71 33.76 21.41
C LEU A 14 44.15 33.22 21.21
N ASP A 15 44.65 32.74 20.07
CA ASP A 15 44.27 32.90 18.66
C ASP A 15 45.02 31.83 17.80
N ALA A 16 44.69 31.83 16.51
CA ALA A 16 45.15 31.01 15.38
C ALA A 16 46.68 30.79 15.19
N VAL A 17 47.03 29.81 14.33
CA VAL A 17 47.92 29.94 13.13
C VAL A 17 48.15 28.54 12.50
N GLY A 18 48.04 28.45 11.17
CA GLY A 18 48.35 27.26 10.35
C GLY A 18 49.84 27.14 9.96
N PRO A 19 50.19 26.86 8.69
CA PRO A 19 50.30 25.53 8.07
C PRO A 19 51.72 25.21 7.52
N GLY A 20 51.98 23.96 7.09
CA GLY A 20 53.13 23.59 6.23
C GLY A 20 53.42 22.08 6.26
N ARG A 21 53.25 21.28 5.20
CA ARG A 21 53.98 21.10 3.91
C ARG A 21 55.41 20.54 4.02
N THR A 22 55.70 19.66 3.03
CA THR A 22 56.99 19.10 2.54
C THR A 22 57.47 17.81 3.20
N SER A 23 58.17 16.86 2.56
CA SER A 23 58.20 16.25 1.20
C SER A 23 59.44 15.34 1.17
N GLY A 24 59.40 14.23 0.40
CA GLY A 24 60.57 13.41 0.02
C GLY A 24 60.76 12.17 0.91
N GLY A 25 60.99 10.95 0.43
CA GLY A 25 61.35 10.46 -0.90
C GLY A 25 62.55 9.52 -0.76
N SER A 26 62.36 8.21 -0.98
CA SER A 26 63.27 7.29 -1.72
C SER A 26 63.09 5.81 -1.32
N THR A 27 62.63 5.02 -2.29
CA THR A 27 63.13 3.68 -2.70
C THR A 27 63.55 2.62 -1.67
N SER A 28 62.82 1.49 -1.62
CA SER A 28 63.43 0.15 -1.68
C SER A 28 62.38 -0.95 -1.93
N SER A 29 62.44 -1.54 -3.13
CA SER A 29 62.30 -2.96 -3.48
C SER A 29 61.73 -4.01 -2.49
N TRP A 30 60.78 -4.80 -3.03
CA TRP A 30 60.64 -6.28 -2.95
C TRP A 30 59.92 -6.96 -1.76
N ARG A 31 58.70 -7.46 -2.08
CA ARG A 31 58.12 -8.83 -1.96
C ARG A 31 58.11 -9.61 -0.60
N PRO A 32 57.17 -10.57 -0.43
CA PRO A 32 56.39 -10.82 0.80
C PRO A 32 56.82 -12.08 1.58
N PRO A 33 56.14 -12.45 2.68
CA PRO A 33 56.08 -13.84 3.13
C PRO A 33 54.78 -14.55 2.71
N LEU A 34 55.01 -15.71 2.08
CA LEU A 34 54.12 -16.87 1.87
C LEU A 34 53.72 -17.48 3.23
N CYS A 35 52.48 -17.92 3.44
CA CYS A 35 51.85 -19.19 3.01
C CYS A 35 52.30 -20.41 3.83
N ALA A 36 51.34 -21.09 4.48
CA ALA A 36 51.39 -22.52 4.74
C ALA A 36 49.96 -23.09 4.84
N GLN A 37 49.58 -23.80 3.78
CA GLN A 37 48.49 -24.77 3.68
C GLN A 37 48.77 -25.99 4.56
N VAL A 38 47.75 -26.78 4.95
CA VAL A 38 47.72 -28.26 4.77
C VAL A 38 46.27 -28.79 4.75
N HIS A 39 46.00 -29.61 3.72
CA HIS A 39 44.94 -30.58 3.38
C HIS A 39 44.60 -31.63 4.49
N CYS A 40 43.75 -32.65 4.39
CA CYS A 40 42.56 -33.13 3.65
C CYS A 40 42.10 -34.42 4.39
N ALA A 41 40.80 -34.74 4.29
CA ALA A 41 40.16 -36.06 4.05
C ALA A 41 40.47 -37.33 4.89
N ALA A 42 39.39 -38.05 5.25
CA ALA A 42 39.15 -39.53 5.16
C ALA A 42 38.07 -39.95 6.20
N SER A 43 36.81 -40.23 5.82
CA SER A 43 36.22 -41.50 5.34
C SER A 43 35.84 -42.55 6.42
N SER A 44 34.53 -42.66 6.67
CA SER A 44 33.66 -43.87 6.73
C SER A 44 34.02 -45.11 7.60
N SER A 45 33.09 -45.47 8.50
CA SER A 45 32.21 -46.68 8.45
C SER A 45 32.10 -47.56 9.72
N ARG A 46 30.85 -48.07 9.91
CA ARG A 46 30.38 -49.33 10.58
C ARG A 46 30.16 -49.43 12.11
N ALA A 47 28.87 -49.33 12.46
CA ALA A 47 27.96 -50.36 13.00
C ALA A 47 28.29 -51.22 14.27
N ALA A 48 27.38 -51.08 15.28
CA ALA A 48 26.72 -52.11 16.14
C ALA A 48 27.59 -52.98 17.09
N PRO A 49 27.08 -53.50 18.26
CA PRO A 49 25.74 -54.08 18.47
C PRO A 49 25.04 -53.81 19.84
N ALA A 50 23.93 -54.51 20.03
CA ALA A 50 22.83 -54.34 21.00
C ALA A 50 22.89 -55.25 22.26
N SER A 51 22.15 -54.86 23.30
CA SER A 51 21.50 -55.72 24.33
C SER A 51 20.33 -54.91 24.95
N THR A 52 19.04 -55.26 24.85
CA THR A 52 18.16 -56.33 25.38
C THR A 52 17.71 -56.23 26.86
N ARG A 53 16.37 -56.36 27.02
CA ARG A 53 15.50 -56.64 28.21
C ARG A 53 14.92 -55.42 28.98
N SER A 54 13.63 -55.08 28.81
CA SER A 54 12.36 -55.64 29.39
C SER A 54 12.04 -55.00 30.75
N THR A 55 10.83 -54.61 31.19
CA THR A 55 9.42 -54.72 30.76
C THR A 55 8.58 -53.80 31.68
N ASP A 56 7.30 -53.59 31.33
CA ASP A 56 6.15 -53.19 32.16
C ASP A 56 5.72 -51.71 32.26
N GLY A 57 4.43 -51.47 31.98
CA GLY A 57 3.67 -50.35 32.58
C GLY A 57 2.62 -49.61 31.73
N LEU A 58 1.47 -50.25 31.46
CA LEU A 58 0.10 -49.67 31.47
C LEU A 58 -0.34 -48.53 30.51
N GLN A 59 -1.20 -48.94 29.56
CA GLN A 59 -2.59 -48.49 29.27
C GLN A 59 -3.01 -47.00 29.16
N GLN A 60 -3.60 -46.73 27.97
CA GLN A 60 -4.84 -45.97 27.69
C GLN A 60 -4.89 -44.44 27.93
N LEU A 61 -5.15 -43.67 26.86
CA LEU A 61 -6.47 -43.06 26.60
C LEU A 61 -6.54 -42.32 25.25
N ARG A 62 -7.75 -42.33 24.71
CA ARG A 62 -8.17 -41.96 23.35
C ARG A 62 -8.54 -40.48 23.22
N GLN A 63 -8.40 -40.01 21.97
CA GLN A 63 -9.24 -39.07 21.20
C GLN A 63 -10.29 -38.20 21.93
N GLY A 64 -10.31 -36.91 21.60
CA GLY A 64 -11.45 -36.03 21.86
C GLY A 64 -11.36 -34.69 21.14
N SER A 65 -11.85 -34.64 19.90
CA SER A 65 -12.24 -33.41 19.19
C SER A 65 -13.34 -32.67 19.93
N ARG A 66 -13.27 -31.33 20.06
CA ARG A 66 -14.42 -30.52 20.47
C ARG A 66 -14.79 -29.49 19.41
N ARG A 67 -16.03 -29.68 18.96
CA ARG A 67 -16.83 -28.92 17.99
C ARG A 67 -17.48 -27.75 18.71
N TRP A 68 -17.49 -26.58 18.07
CA TRP A 68 -18.24 -25.40 18.52
C TRP A 68 -19.75 -25.67 18.38
N GLN A 69 -20.50 -25.53 19.48
CA GLN A 69 -21.95 -25.51 19.49
C GLN A 69 -22.43 -24.21 20.15
N SER A 70 -23.23 -23.47 19.38
CA SER A 70 -24.06 -22.35 19.81
C SER A 70 -25.18 -22.83 20.73
N SER A 71 -25.37 -22.19 21.88
CA SER A 71 -26.55 -22.37 22.71
C SER A 71 -27.24 -21.04 22.94
N SER A 72 -28.42 -20.90 22.34
CA SER A 72 -29.46 -19.94 22.66
C SER A 72 -30.24 -20.43 23.87
N VAL A 73 -30.35 -19.61 24.92
CA VAL A 73 -31.30 -19.82 26.01
C VAL A 73 -32.06 -18.51 26.23
N ILE A 74 -33.36 -18.56 25.97
CA ILE A 74 -34.35 -17.54 26.29
C ILE A 74 -34.79 -17.78 27.74
N GLN A 75 -34.71 -16.75 28.58
CA GLN A 75 -35.35 -16.74 29.90
C GLN A 75 -36.44 -15.67 29.93
N ASN A 76 -37.62 -16.16 30.31
CA ASN A 76 -38.91 -15.50 30.33
C ASN A 76 -39.10 -14.84 31.71
N GLN A 77 -39.31 -13.53 31.78
CA GLN A 77 -39.82 -12.86 32.98
C GLN A 77 -40.91 -11.87 32.60
N GLN A 78 -42.10 -12.11 33.17
CA GLN A 78 -43.32 -11.32 33.03
C GLN A 78 -43.30 -10.09 33.95
N LEU A 79 -43.81 -8.95 33.46
CA LEU A 79 -44.14 -7.76 34.25
C LEU A 79 -45.63 -7.37 33.99
N PRO A 80 -46.33 -6.77 34.97
CA PRO A 80 -47.80 -6.61 34.99
C PRO A 80 -48.32 -5.42 34.14
N PRO A 81 -49.65 -5.35 33.85
CA PRO A 81 -50.17 -4.58 32.74
C PRO A 81 -50.41 -3.11 33.09
N GLN A 82 -50.03 -2.20 32.20
CA GLN A 82 -50.51 -0.82 32.20
C GLN A 82 -51.23 -0.49 30.88
N GLN A 83 -52.24 0.36 31.05
CA GLN A 83 -53.43 0.55 30.22
C GLN A 83 -53.17 0.95 28.77
N ALA A 84 -54.01 0.38 27.90
CA ALA A 84 -54.08 0.66 26.46
C ALA A 84 -54.47 2.12 26.18
N GLN A 85 -53.65 2.78 25.36
CA GLN A 85 -54.06 3.95 24.58
C GLN A 85 -53.92 3.63 23.10
N ARG A 86 -54.97 4.00 22.36
CA ARG A 86 -55.27 3.61 20.98
C ARG A 86 -54.18 4.07 20.01
N GLU A 87 -53.68 3.13 19.22
CA GLU A 87 -52.81 3.39 18.06
C GLU A 87 -53.65 3.91 16.88
N HIS A 88 -53.23 5.05 16.32
CA HIS A 88 -53.59 5.46 14.97
C HIS A 88 -52.51 4.96 14.00
N PRO A 89 -52.87 4.41 12.82
CA PRO A 89 -51.89 3.86 11.89
C PRO A 89 -51.10 5.00 11.22
N ILE A 90 -49.79 5.05 11.48
CA ILE A 90 -48.86 5.90 10.75
C ILE A 90 -48.55 5.20 9.42
N SER A 91 -49.05 5.78 8.33
CA SER A 91 -48.75 5.35 6.96
C SER A 91 -47.25 5.50 6.65
N PRO A 92 -46.65 4.61 5.83
CA PRO A 92 -45.27 4.76 5.39
C PRO A 92 -45.11 5.99 4.47
N PRO A 93 -43.95 6.66 4.48
CA PRO A 93 -43.71 7.78 3.58
C PRO A 93 -43.67 7.30 2.12
N PRO A 94 -44.12 8.12 1.16
CA PRO A 94 -44.20 7.72 -0.24
C PRO A 94 -42.78 7.54 -0.83
N THR A 95 -42.48 6.31 -1.21
CA THR A 95 -41.37 5.94 -2.08
C THR A 95 -41.77 6.20 -3.53
N SER A 96 -41.41 7.37 -4.04
CA SER A 96 -41.41 7.62 -5.49
C SER A 96 -40.26 8.57 -5.85
N PHE A 97 -39.09 7.98 -6.14
CA PHE A 97 -38.09 8.68 -6.95
C PHE A 97 -38.60 8.67 -8.40
N PRO A 98 -38.75 9.83 -9.07
CA PRO A 98 -39.17 9.84 -10.46
C PRO A 98 -38.08 9.17 -11.30
N ALA A 99 -38.50 8.23 -12.15
CA ALA A 99 -37.67 7.63 -13.18
C ALA A 99 -37.11 8.74 -14.07
N ALA A 100 -35.83 9.06 -13.91
CA ALA A 100 -35.13 10.00 -14.77
C ALA A 100 -34.80 9.33 -16.11
N GLN A 101 -35.78 9.28 -17.01
CA GLN A 101 -35.53 9.24 -18.44
C GLN A 101 -35.38 10.68 -18.94
N SER A 102 -34.15 11.18 -19.01
CA SER A 102 -33.76 12.08 -20.11
C SER A 102 -32.24 12.12 -20.21
N SER A 103 -31.76 11.70 -21.37
CA SER A 103 -30.38 11.74 -21.82
C SER A 103 -29.79 13.15 -21.78
N THR A 104 -28.93 13.41 -20.79
CA THR A 104 -27.90 14.46 -20.90
C THR A 104 -26.55 13.77 -20.91
N SER A 105 -25.97 13.59 -22.10
CA SER A 105 -24.57 13.22 -22.27
C SER A 105 -23.71 14.17 -21.45
N ALA A 106 -23.15 13.68 -20.35
CA ALA A 106 -22.10 14.39 -19.63
C ALA A 106 -20.96 14.64 -20.61
N LYS A 107 -20.80 15.90 -21.06
CA LYS A 107 -19.70 16.31 -21.93
C LYS A 107 -18.39 15.83 -21.30
N ALA A 108 -17.73 14.86 -21.95
CA ALA A 108 -16.40 14.43 -21.54
C ALA A 108 -15.47 15.64 -21.63
N VAL A 109 -14.81 15.98 -20.53
CA VAL A 109 -13.71 16.95 -20.56
C VAL A 109 -12.68 16.42 -21.56
N PRO A 110 -12.30 17.19 -22.60
CA PRO A 110 -11.31 16.75 -23.56
C PRO A 110 -10.02 16.36 -22.83
N SER A 111 -9.53 15.15 -23.05
CA SER A 111 -8.26 14.70 -22.47
C SER A 111 -7.15 15.65 -22.91
N SER A 112 -6.51 16.33 -21.96
CA SER A 112 -5.45 17.30 -22.28
C SER A 112 -4.18 16.60 -22.76
N GLN A 113 -3.45 17.25 -23.67
CA GLN A 113 -2.16 16.74 -24.17
C GLN A 113 -1.12 16.54 -23.05
N TYR A 114 -1.24 17.26 -21.93
CA TYR A 114 -0.30 17.18 -20.81
C TYR A 114 -0.22 15.78 -20.15
N LEU A 115 -1.27 14.96 -20.26
CA LEU A 115 -1.35 13.63 -19.62
C LEU A 115 -1.28 12.47 -20.62
N LYS A 116 -0.82 12.72 -21.84
CA LYS A 116 -0.56 11.70 -22.85
C LYS A 116 0.94 11.43 -22.97
N ASP A 117 1.34 10.17 -23.01
CA ASP A 117 2.75 9.81 -23.21
C ASP A 117 3.11 9.48 -24.68
N ARG A 118 4.38 9.17 -24.90
CA ARG A 118 4.94 8.78 -26.22
C ARG A 118 4.42 7.45 -26.76
N HIS A 119 3.73 6.67 -25.94
CA HIS A 119 3.11 5.41 -26.31
C HIS A 119 1.59 5.56 -26.50
N HIS A 120 1.12 6.80 -26.62
CA HIS A 120 -0.29 7.16 -26.79
C HIS A 120 -1.22 6.73 -25.66
N ARG A 121 -0.68 6.47 -24.46
CA ARG A 121 -1.49 6.16 -23.28
C ARG A 121 -1.97 7.46 -22.64
N THR A 122 -3.27 7.57 -22.40
CA THR A 122 -3.88 8.70 -21.68
C THR A 122 -3.97 8.37 -20.19
N HIS A 123 -3.44 9.25 -19.34
CA HIS A 123 -3.36 9.02 -17.90
C HIS A 123 -4.55 9.63 -17.17
N SER A 124 -5.56 8.80 -16.89
CA SER A 124 -6.81 9.21 -16.24
C SER A 124 -6.90 8.84 -14.76
N TYR A 125 -5.86 8.19 -14.19
CA TYR A 125 -5.86 7.68 -12.82
C TYR A 125 -4.67 8.21 -12.01
N LEU A 126 -4.95 9.09 -11.06
CA LEU A 126 -3.98 9.62 -10.11
C LEU A 126 -4.04 8.87 -8.76
N ARG A 127 -2.89 8.49 -8.23
CA ARG A 127 -2.73 8.05 -6.83
C ARG A 127 -1.98 9.09 -6.04
N ILE A 128 -2.45 9.40 -4.84
CA ILE A 128 -1.85 10.40 -3.96
C ILE A 128 -1.55 9.72 -2.62
N SER A 129 -0.26 9.62 -2.30
CA SER A 129 0.20 9.18 -0.98
C SER A 129 0.06 10.34 0.00
N LEU A 130 -0.70 10.14 1.07
CA LEU A 130 -1.04 11.21 2.01
C LEU A 130 -0.02 11.38 3.14
N THR A 131 0.67 10.30 3.49
CA THR A 131 1.59 10.22 4.63
C THR A 131 2.51 9.01 4.44
N GLU A 132 3.67 9.01 5.07
CA GLU A 132 4.56 7.83 5.17
C GLU A 132 4.33 7.05 6.47
N LYS A 133 3.52 7.59 7.40
CA LYS A 133 3.22 6.93 8.66
C LYS A 133 2.31 5.73 8.41
N CYS A 134 2.60 4.62 9.08
CA CYS A 134 1.76 3.43 9.09
C CYS A 134 1.69 2.85 10.50
N ASN A 135 0.53 2.35 10.88
CA ASN A 135 0.27 1.63 12.13
C ASN A 135 0.51 0.12 12.02
N LEU A 136 1.03 -0.36 10.87
CA LEU A 136 1.49 -1.73 10.62
C LEU A 136 2.98 -1.76 10.24
N ARG A 137 3.60 -2.94 10.35
CA ARG A 137 4.99 -3.23 9.96
C ARG A 137 5.05 -4.50 9.10
N CYS A 138 4.31 -4.48 7.99
CA CYS A 138 4.10 -5.65 7.16
C CYS A 138 5.40 -6.18 6.53
N LEU A 139 5.58 -7.51 6.55
CA LEU A 139 6.82 -8.19 6.12
C LEU A 139 7.33 -7.80 4.71
N TYR A 140 6.42 -7.47 3.80
CA TYR A 140 6.74 -7.12 2.40
C TYR A 140 6.79 -5.62 2.11
N CYS A 141 6.45 -4.77 3.08
CA CYS A 141 6.24 -3.33 2.87
C CYS A 141 7.21 -2.47 3.68
N MET A 142 7.35 -2.75 4.98
CA MET A 142 8.13 -1.95 5.91
C MET A 142 8.90 -2.86 6.87
N PRO A 143 10.21 -2.60 7.10
CA PRO A 143 10.99 -3.35 8.08
C PRO A 143 10.47 -3.11 9.50
N GLU A 144 10.92 -3.91 10.47
CA GLU A 144 10.37 -3.93 11.85
C GLU A 144 10.56 -2.61 12.56
N GLU A 145 11.79 -2.11 12.46
CA GLU A 145 12.29 -0.84 12.94
C GLU A 145 11.61 0.36 12.27
N GLY A 146 10.87 0.13 11.18
CA GLY A 146 10.26 1.18 10.37
C GLY A 146 11.25 1.84 9.40
N VAL A 147 10.81 2.92 8.76
CA VAL A 147 11.66 3.72 7.87
C VAL A 147 11.83 5.13 8.42
N PRO A 148 12.94 5.82 8.11
CA PRO A 148 13.07 7.24 8.39
C PRO A 148 11.91 8.00 7.74
N LEU A 149 11.20 8.80 8.54
CA LEU A 149 10.05 9.56 8.08
C LEU A 149 10.46 10.95 7.63
N THR A 150 9.87 11.40 6.53
CA THR A 150 10.01 12.77 6.06
C THR A 150 9.45 13.75 7.10
N PRO A 151 10.19 14.82 7.48
CA PRO A 151 9.69 15.89 8.34
C PRO A 151 8.38 16.50 7.84
N SER A 152 7.52 16.94 8.76
CA SER A 152 6.15 17.36 8.41
C SER A 152 6.11 18.60 7.51
N ASP A 153 7.07 19.51 7.67
CA ASP A 153 7.28 20.68 6.81
C ASP A 153 7.66 20.29 5.37
N LYS A 154 8.23 19.10 5.17
CA LYS A 154 8.56 18.55 3.85
C LYS A 154 7.42 17.70 3.26
N LEU A 155 6.30 17.51 3.94
CA LEU A 155 5.14 16.85 3.34
C LEU A 155 4.26 17.85 2.58
N LEU A 156 3.45 17.35 1.64
CA LEU A 156 2.43 18.16 0.98
C LEU A 156 1.37 18.63 1.98
N SER A 157 1.16 19.93 2.03
CA SER A 157 0.04 20.51 2.77
C SER A 157 -1.30 20.12 2.13
N GLN A 158 -2.40 20.34 2.85
CA GLN A 158 -3.75 20.15 2.32
C GLN A 158 -3.99 21.01 1.07
N SER A 159 -3.57 22.28 1.09
CA SER A 159 -3.79 23.22 -0.01
C SER A 159 -2.94 22.89 -1.23
N GLU A 160 -1.70 22.44 -1.03
CA GLU A 160 -0.83 21.96 -2.10
C GLU A 160 -1.39 20.71 -2.77
N LEU A 161 -1.91 19.77 -1.98
CA LEU A 161 -2.57 18.57 -2.49
C LEU A 161 -3.82 18.91 -3.30
N ALA A 162 -4.68 19.79 -2.79
CA ALA A 162 -5.89 20.24 -3.49
C ALA A 162 -5.55 20.93 -4.81
N ARG A 163 -4.53 21.80 -4.82
CA ARG A 163 -4.02 22.46 -6.04
C ARG A 163 -3.56 21.44 -7.07
N LEU A 164 -2.73 20.47 -6.68
CA LEU A 164 -2.25 19.43 -7.59
C LEU A 164 -3.41 18.57 -8.11
N ALA A 165 -4.31 18.10 -7.24
CA ALA A 165 -5.46 17.29 -7.63
C ALA A 165 -6.34 18.03 -8.66
N ARG A 166 -6.61 19.32 -8.42
CA ARG A 166 -7.35 20.18 -9.36
C ARG A 166 -6.68 20.22 -10.75
N LEU A 167 -5.36 20.45 -10.81
CA LEU A 167 -4.63 20.50 -12.07
C LEU A 167 -4.73 19.19 -12.86
N PHE A 168 -4.54 18.06 -12.18
CA PHE A 168 -4.67 16.74 -12.80
C PHE A 168 -6.09 16.46 -13.30
N VAL A 169 -7.12 16.81 -12.52
CA VAL A 169 -8.53 16.62 -12.91
C VAL A 169 -8.89 17.48 -14.12
N GLN A 170 -8.48 18.75 -14.13
CA GLN A 170 -8.68 19.65 -15.28
C GLN A 170 -8.02 19.14 -16.56
N CYS A 171 -6.95 18.35 -16.44
CA CYS A 171 -6.28 17.73 -17.57
C CYS A 171 -6.85 16.36 -17.99
N GLY A 172 -7.90 15.87 -17.32
CA GLY A 172 -8.62 14.65 -17.68
C GLY A 172 -8.47 13.47 -16.72
N VAL A 173 -7.86 13.66 -15.54
CA VAL A 173 -7.92 12.65 -14.47
C VAL A 173 -9.37 12.54 -13.97
N SER A 174 -9.96 11.36 -14.15
CA SER A 174 -11.32 11.06 -13.72
C SER A 174 -11.36 10.17 -12.47
N LYS A 175 -10.20 9.64 -12.04
CA LYS A 175 -10.07 8.79 -10.86
C LYS A 175 -8.91 9.24 -9.98
N VAL A 176 -9.20 9.52 -8.72
CA VAL A 176 -8.21 9.78 -7.68
C VAL A 176 -8.26 8.66 -6.65
N ARG A 177 -7.10 8.14 -6.24
CA ARG A 177 -7.01 7.21 -5.12
C ARG A 177 -6.05 7.71 -4.05
N LEU A 178 -6.57 7.82 -2.85
CA LEU A 178 -5.82 8.14 -1.64
C LEU A 178 -5.14 6.89 -1.09
N THR A 179 -3.86 7.02 -0.77
CA THR A 179 -3.03 5.98 -0.17
C THR A 179 -2.10 6.63 0.86
N GLY A 180 -1.04 5.94 1.27
CA GLY A 180 -0.01 6.45 2.18
C GLY A 180 1.00 5.36 2.51
N GLY A 181 1.55 5.43 3.72
CA GLY A 181 1.56 4.29 4.61
C GLY A 181 0.11 3.91 4.92
N GLU A 182 -0.50 4.57 5.92
CA GLU A 182 -1.92 4.42 6.23
C GLU A 182 -2.65 5.77 6.17
N PRO A 183 -3.54 6.02 5.19
CA PRO A 183 -4.19 7.32 5.01
C PRO A 183 -5.01 7.76 6.22
N THR A 184 -5.60 6.83 6.97
CA THR A 184 -6.43 7.16 8.14
C THR A 184 -5.65 7.78 9.30
N LEU A 185 -4.30 7.76 9.27
CA LEU A 185 -3.45 8.44 10.26
C LEU A 185 -3.30 9.95 10.00
N ARG A 186 -3.67 10.42 8.81
CA ARG A 186 -3.66 11.85 8.48
C ARG A 186 -4.86 12.53 9.12
N ARG A 187 -4.62 13.63 9.86
CA ARG A 187 -5.65 14.31 10.67
C ARG A 187 -6.63 15.08 9.79
N ASP A 188 -6.10 15.77 8.79
CA ASP A 188 -6.79 16.59 7.79
C ASP A 188 -7.41 15.74 6.64
N LEU A 189 -7.62 14.44 6.85
CA LEU A 189 -8.21 13.55 5.84
C LEU A 189 -9.64 13.97 5.44
N PRO A 190 -10.55 14.35 6.36
CA PRO A 190 -11.89 14.82 6.00
C PRO A 190 -11.85 16.04 5.05
N GLU A 191 -11.00 17.01 5.33
CA GLU A 191 -10.84 18.25 4.57
C GLU A 191 -10.25 17.97 3.17
N ILE A 192 -9.33 16.99 3.07
CA ILE A 192 -8.82 16.50 1.79
C ILE A 192 -9.94 15.86 0.97
N MET A 193 -10.78 15.04 1.61
CA MET A 193 -11.91 14.39 0.93
C MET A 193 -12.91 15.41 0.40
N GLU A 194 -13.26 16.43 1.20
CA GLU A 194 -14.13 17.53 0.78
C GLU A 194 -13.56 18.28 -0.42
N SER A 195 -12.27 18.65 -0.37
CA SER A 195 -11.59 19.31 -1.49
C SER A 195 -11.57 18.46 -2.76
N LEU A 196 -11.40 17.13 -2.64
CA LEU A 196 -11.51 16.24 -3.80
C LEU A 196 -12.94 16.14 -4.32
N ASN A 197 -13.93 16.12 -3.43
CA ASN A 197 -15.34 16.03 -3.80
C ASN A 197 -15.80 17.24 -4.63
N GLU A 198 -15.29 18.44 -4.33
CA GLU A 198 -15.53 19.65 -5.12
C GLU A 198 -15.05 19.51 -6.57
N LEU A 199 -13.97 18.73 -6.81
CA LEU A 199 -13.43 18.51 -8.15
C LEU A 199 -14.34 17.66 -9.05
N ARG A 200 -15.45 17.11 -8.53
CA ARG A 200 -16.47 16.45 -9.37
C ARG A 200 -17.04 17.39 -10.41
N LEU A 201 -17.19 18.67 -10.07
CA LEU A 201 -17.61 19.73 -11.00
C LEU A 201 -16.65 19.91 -12.19
N LEU A 202 -15.39 19.49 -12.02
CA LEU A 202 -14.33 19.55 -13.03
C LEU A 202 -14.11 18.21 -13.75
N GLY A 203 -14.95 17.19 -13.49
CA GLY A 203 -14.91 15.90 -14.18
C GLY A 203 -14.33 14.75 -13.37
N LEU A 204 -14.00 14.92 -12.09
CA LEU A 204 -13.65 13.81 -11.22
C LEU A 204 -14.86 12.89 -11.03
N ARG A 205 -14.72 11.60 -11.31
CA ARG A 205 -15.81 10.62 -11.21
C ARG A 205 -15.65 9.71 -10.00
N GLN A 206 -14.43 9.28 -9.72
CA GLN A 206 -14.14 8.28 -8.69
C GLN A 206 -13.13 8.81 -7.67
N ILE A 207 -13.54 8.78 -6.40
CA ILE A 207 -12.63 8.94 -5.25
C ILE A 207 -12.52 7.59 -4.56
N GLY A 208 -11.33 7.02 -4.58
CA GLY A 208 -11.04 5.77 -3.89
C GLY A 208 -10.00 5.90 -2.80
N MET A 209 -9.94 4.92 -1.92
CA MET A 209 -8.92 4.84 -0.86
C MET A 209 -8.39 3.42 -0.71
N THR A 210 -7.09 3.26 -0.51
CA THR A 210 -6.48 2.00 -0.04
C THR A 210 -6.09 2.16 1.43
N SER A 211 -6.54 1.26 2.29
CA SER A 211 -6.27 1.27 3.73
C SER A 211 -6.05 -0.15 4.24
N ASN A 212 -5.29 -0.31 5.32
CA ASN A 212 -5.22 -1.57 6.05
C ASN A 212 -6.48 -1.85 6.89
N GLY A 213 -7.39 -0.90 7.02
CA GLY A 213 -8.71 -1.10 7.63
C GLY A 213 -8.74 -1.03 9.16
N ILE A 214 -7.63 -1.05 9.90
CA ILE A 214 -7.67 -1.17 11.36
C ILE A 214 -8.42 0.01 12.02
N ALA A 215 -8.15 1.23 11.58
CA ALA A 215 -8.77 2.45 12.13
C ALA A 215 -9.95 2.96 11.28
N LEU A 216 -10.42 2.17 10.31
CA LEU A 216 -11.28 2.68 9.25
C LEU A 216 -12.77 2.70 9.62
N HIS A 217 -13.31 1.66 10.27
CA HIS A 217 -14.74 1.52 10.57
C HIS A 217 -15.38 2.79 11.14
N ARG A 218 -14.72 3.47 12.10
CA ARG A 218 -15.25 4.71 12.72
C ARG A 218 -15.22 5.93 11.79
N LYS A 219 -14.30 5.95 10.83
CA LYS A 219 -14.11 7.07 9.91
C LYS A 219 -14.95 6.90 8.63
N LEU A 220 -15.28 5.67 8.27
CA LEU A 220 -15.87 5.34 6.99
C LEU A 220 -17.20 6.06 6.70
N PRO A 221 -18.16 6.20 7.65
CA PRO A 221 -19.39 6.95 7.40
C PRO A 221 -19.14 8.40 7.00
N ASN A 222 -18.18 9.07 7.64
CA ASN A 222 -17.81 10.44 7.29
C ASN A 222 -17.15 10.50 5.91
N LEU A 223 -16.24 9.57 5.62
CA LEU A 223 -15.56 9.53 4.31
C LEU A 223 -16.54 9.28 3.15
N VAL A 224 -17.54 8.42 3.34
CA VAL A 224 -18.60 8.20 2.35
C VAL A 224 -19.45 9.45 2.15
N ARG A 225 -19.85 10.13 3.23
CA ARG A 225 -20.54 11.44 3.15
C ARG A 225 -19.71 12.49 2.42
N SER A 226 -18.40 12.49 2.61
CA SER A 226 -17.46 13.37 1.89
C SER A 226 -17.11 12.87 0.46
N GLY A 227 -17.80 11.86 -0.06
CA GLY A 227 -17.71 11.46 -1.48
C GLY A 227 -16.83 10.24 -1.78
N LEU A 228 -16.36 9.47 -0.78
CA LEU A 228 -15.69 8.21 -1.03
C LEU A 228 -16.62 7.21 -1.73
N THR A 229 -16.17 6.64 -2.85
CA THR A 229 -16.96 5.70 -3.67
C THR A 229 -16.34 4.31 -3.73
N HIS A 230 -15.00 4.21 -3.66
CA HIS A 230 -14.29 2.95 -3.89
C HIS A 230 -13.29 2.63 -2.78
N LEU A 231 -13.45 1.51 -2.09
CA LEU A 231 -12.55 1.09 -1.03
C LEU A 231 -11.70 -0.12 -1.45
N ASN A 232 -10.38 -0.05 -1.21
CA ASN A 232 -9.51 -1.21 -1.21
C ASN A 232 -9.02 -1.45 0.23
N LEU A 233 -9.24 -2.66 0.75
CA LEU A 233 -8.65 -3.11 2.00
C LEU A 233 -7.45 -4.00 1.72
N SER A 234 -6.31 -3.72 2.33
CA SER A 234 -5.16 -4.63 2.32
C SER A 234 -5.31 -5.63 3.46
N LEU A 235 -5.54 -6.89 3.13
CA LEU A 235 -5.76 -7.98 4.08
C LEU A 235 -5.18 -9.26 3.50
N ASP A 236 -4.06 -9.73 4.05
CA ASP A 236 -3.27 -10.79 3.41
C ASP A 236 -3.60 -12.22 3.89
N THR A 237 -4.45 -12.35 4.91
CA THR A 237 -4.86 -13.63 5.50
C THR A 237 -6.16 -13.45 6.30
N LEU A 238 -6.95 -14.52 6.41
CA LEU A 238 -8.12 -14.61 7.29
C LEU A 238 -7.81 -15.35 8.61
N ASP A 239 -6.55 -15.78 8.80
CA ASP A 239 -6.07 -16.41 10.02
C ASP A 239 -5.53 -15.35 10.99
N PRO A 240 -6.03 -15.26 12.24
CA PRO A 240 -5.59 -14.25 13.21
C PRO A 240 -4.09 -14.32 13.55
N PHE A 241 -3.52 -15.52 13.64
CA PHE A 241 -2.11 -15.72 14.01
C PHE A 241 -1.19 -15.32 12.85
N LYS A 242 -1.52 -15.74 11.62
CA LYS A 242 -0.79 -15.31 10.43
C LYS A 242 -0.94 -13.80 10.23
N PHE A 243 -2.10 -13.22 10.52
CA PHE A 243 -2.30 -11.77 10.42
C PHE A 243 -1.31 -11.04 11.31
N GLU A 244 -1.20 -11.45 12.58
CA GLU A 244 -0.24 -10.86 13.52
C GLU A 244 1.21 -11.05 13.05
N LEU A 245 1.57 -12.23 12.57
CA LEU A 245 2.90 -12.50 12.00
C LEU A 245 3.21 -11.59 10.80
N MET A 246 2.27 -11.48 9.86
CA MET A 246 2.47 -10.75 8.61
C MET A 246 2.49 -9.24 8.80
N THR A 247 1.71 -8.71 9.75
CA THR A 247 1.53 -7.26 9.95
C THR A 247 2.27 -6.72 11.17
N ARG A 248 2.74 -7.60 12.06
CA ARG A 248 3.26 -7.32 13.41
C ARG A 248 2.29 -6.51 14.27
N ARG A 249 1.00 -6.82 14.14
CA ARG A 249 -0.07 -6.15 14.89
C ARG A 249 -1.01 -7.17 15.53
N PRO A 250 -0.95 -7.36 16.87
CA PRO A 250 -1.84 -8.27 17.56
C PRO A 250 -3.30 -7.81 17.46
N ALA A 251 -4.20 -8.79 17.38
CA ALA A 251 -5.66 -8.59 17.38
C ALA A 251 -6.17 -7.54 16.35
N GLY A 252 -5.50 -7.41 15.20
CA GLY A 252 -5.88 -6.44 14.17
C GLY A 252 -6.94 -6.93 13.19
N LEU A 253 -7.04 -8.25 12.95
CA LEU A 253 -7.91 -8.84 11.94
C LEU A 253 -9.38 -8.44 12.12
N ASP A 254 -9.92 -8.54 13.33
CA ASP A 254 -11.32 -8.21 13.61
C ASP A 254 -11.64 -6.74 13.28
N ALA A 255 -10.68 -5.83 13.46
CA ALA A 255 -10.87 -4.42 13.12
C ALA A 255 -10.95 -4.20 11.60
N VAL A 256 -10.20 -4.99 10.82
CA VAL A 256 -10.27 -4.97 9.36
C VAL A 256 -11.60 -5.54 8.89
N LEU A 257 -12.02 -6.69 9.43
CA LEU A 257 -13.31 -7.32 9.10
C LEU A 257 -14.49 -6.42 9.45
N ARG A 258 -14.49 -5.77 10.62
CA ARG A 258 -15.51 -4.76 10.95
C ARG A 258 -15.56 -3.62 9.94
N SER A 259 -14.40 -3.15 9.48
CA SER A 259 -14.34 -2.07 8.48
C SER A 259 -14.83 -2.53 7.10
N LEU A 260 -14.61 -3.80 6.76
CA LEU A 260 -15.17 -4.42 5.57
C LEU A 260 -16.69 -4.50 5.65
N ASP A 261 -17.24 -5.03 6.75
CA ASP A 261 -18.68 -5.17 6.91
C ASP A 261 -19.36 -3.79 6.93
N THR A 262 -18.78 -2.80 7.61
CA THR A 262 -19.24 -1.39 7.56
C THR A 262 -19.24 -0.84 6.13
N ALA A 263 -18.22 -1.18 5.32
CA ALA A 263 -18.14 -0.73 3.93
C ALA A 263 -19.25 -1.30 3.05
N LEU A 264 -19.62 -2.56 3.30
CA LEU A 264 -20.71 -3.24 2.61
C LEU A 264 -22.08 -2.67 3.03
N GLU A 265 -22.28 -2.43 4.32
CA GLU A 265 -23.50 -1.82 4.86
C GLU A 265 -23.75 -0.40 4.33
N LEU A 266 -22.68 0.39 4.15
CA LEU A 266 -22.77 1.75 3.61
C LEU A 266 -23.00 1.80 2.09
N GLY A 267 -22.98 0.67 1.39
CA GLY A 267 -23.31 0.61 -0.04
C GLY A 267 -22.29 1.30 -0.96
N LEU A 268 -20.99 1.24 -0.65
CA LEU A 268 -19.94 1.72 -1.54
C LEU A 268 -20.01 1.05 -2.92
N ASP A 269 -19.84 1.81 -4.00
CA ASP A 269 -19.88 1.32 -5.40
C ASP A 269 -18.96 0.11 -5.63
N SER A 270 -17.81 0.06 -4.94
CA SER A 270 -16.88 -1.06 -5.03
C SER A 270 -16.04 -1.21 -3.78
N VAL A 271 -16.09 -2.42 -3.21
CA VAL A 271 -15.22 -2.86 -2.11
C VAL A 271 -14.33 -4.01 -2.58
N LYS A 272 -13.02 -3.82 -2.50
CA LYS A 272 -12.02 -4.80 -2.94
C LYS A 272 -11.08 -5.16 -1.80
N ILE A 273 -10.69 -6.41 -1.72
CA ILE A 273 -9.63 -6.89 -0.83
C ILE A 273 -8.38 -7.13 -1.66
N ASN A 274 -7.23 -6.65 -1.21
CA ASN A 274 -5.93 -6.89 -1.82
C ASN A 274 -5.13 -7.83 -0.93
N VAL A 275 -4.65 -8.92 -1.54
CA VAL A 275 -3.87 -9.98 -0.90
C VAL A 275 -2.54 -10.07 -1.62
N VAL A 276 -1.44 -9.67 -1.00
CA VAL A 276 -0.10 -9.93 -1.53
C VAL A 276 0.26 -11.37 -1.18
N VAL A 277 0.49 -12.20 -2.20
CA VAL A 277 0.76 -13.63 -2.01
C VAL A 277 2.25 -13.87 -1.95
N LEU A 278 2.70 -14.43 -0.82
CA LEU A 278 4.07 -14.80 -0.52
C LEU A 278 4.17 -16.32 -0.42
N LYS A 279 5.07 -16.91 -1.22
CA LYS A 279 5.29 -18.36 -1.22
C LYS A 279 5.71 -18.85 0.16
N GLY A 280 5.08 -19.92 0.64
CA GLY A 280 5.35 -20.54 1.93
C GLY A 280 4.80 -19.76 3.13
N VAL A 281 4.01 -18.70 2.91
CA VAL A 281 3.41 -17.90 3.98
C VAL A 281 1.88 -17.94 3.88
N ASN A 282 1.32 -17.44 2.78
CA ASN A 282 -0.14 -17.31 2.58
C ASN A 282 -0.58 -17.77 1.18
N ASP A 283 0.21 -18.62 0.52
CA ASP A 283 -0.07 -19.09 -0.84
C ASP A 283 -0.91 -20.38 -0.91
N ASN A 284 -1.29 -20.95 0.25
CA ASN A 284 -2.05 -22.20 0.36
C ASN A 284 -3.49 -21.97 0.82
N GLU A 285 -3.85 -22.39 2.04
CA GLU A 285 -5.22 -22.32 2.56
C GLU A 285 -5.80 -20.91 2.50
N ASP A 286 -5.00 -19.87 2.79
CA ASP A 286 -5.47 -18.47 2.78
C ASP A 286 -6.08 -18.07 1.44
N VAL A 287 -5.49 -18.51 0.31
CA VAL A 287 -6.02 -18.24 -1.03
C VAL A 287 -7.38 -18.89 -1.21
N LEU A 288 -7.53 -20.14 -0.77
CA LEU A 288 -8.80 -20.88 -0.87
C LEU A 288 -9.86 -20.29 0.07
N ASP A 289 -9.47 -19.89 1.27
CA ASP A 289 -10.33 -19.24 2.25
C ASP A 289 -10.87 -17.91 1.72
N PHE A 290 -10.03 -17.10 1.09
CA PHE A 290 -10.47 -15.87 0.43
C PHE A 290 -11.41 -16.11 -0.74
N VAL A 291 -11.20 -17.16 -1.54
CA VAL A 291 -12.15 -17.53 -2.59
C VAL A 291 -13.48 -17.91 -1.96
N ALA A 292 -13.48 -18.79 -0.95
CA ALA A 292 -14.69 -19.19 -0.23
C ALA A 292 -15.40 -18.00 0.42
N PHE A 293 -14.65 -17.01 0.91
CA PHE A 293 -15.16 -15.78 1.49
C PHE A 293 -16.00 -14.93 0.52
N THR A 294 -15.75 -15.06 -0.79
CA THR A 294 -16.56 -14.39 -1.83
C THR A 294 -17.90 -15.07 -2.13
N ARG A 295 -18.21 -16.20 -1.49
CA ARG A 295 -19.47 -16.94 -1.73
C ARG A 295 -20.69 -16.09 -1.45
N ASP A 296 -20.75 -15.51 -0.25
CA ASP A 296 -21.93 -14.80 0.25
C ASP A 296 -21.74 -13.27 0.29
N LYS A 297 -20.53 -12.79 -0.01
CA LYS A 297 -20.18 -11.37 0.06
C LYS A 297 -19.89 -10.81 -1.33
N PRO A 298 -20.50 -9.67 -1.74
CA PRO A 298 -20.28 -9.05 -3.06
C PRO A 298 -18.96 -8.26 -3.09
N VAL A 299 -17.85 -8.93 -2.75
CA VAL A 299 -16.52 -8.35 -2.69
C VAL A 299 -15.64 -8.92 -3.79
N THR A 300 -14.70 -8.12 -4.29
CA THR A 300 -13.65 -8.61 -5.19
C THR A 300 -12.36 -8.83 -4.42
N VAL A 301 -11.90 -10.07 -4.30
CA VAL A 301 -10.57 -10.38 -3.72
C VAL A 301 -9.52 -10.41 -4.82
N ARG A 302 -8.45 -9.64 -4.67
CA ARG A 302 -7.37 -9.54 -5.66
C ARG A 302 -6.07 -10.09 -5.10
N PHE A 303 -5.59 -11.16 -5.70
CA PHE A 303 -4.29 -11.75 -5.44
C PHE A 303 -3.22 -10.99 -6.24
N ILE A 304 -2.19 -10.53 -5.56
CA ILE A 304 -1.14 -9.67 -6.10
C ILE A 304 0.18 -10.44 -6.04
N GLU A 305 0.85 -10.50 -7.19
CA GLU A 305 2.20 -11.06 -7.27
C GLU A 305 3.19 -10.21 -6.45
N TYR A 306 4.08 -10.90 -5.74
CA TYR A 306 5.12 -10.26 -4.95
C TYR A 306 6.14 -9.51 -5.84
N MET A 307 6.35 -8.23 -5.56
CA MET A 307 7.17 -7.31 -6.37
C MET A 307 8.45 -6.87 -5.62
N PRO A 308 9.54 -6.59 -6.34
CA PRO A 308 10.76 -6.07 -5.74
C PRO A 308 10.63 -4.60 -5.35
N PHE A 309 10.95 -4.29 -4.08
CA PHE A 309 11.09 -2.93 -3.56
C PHE A 309 12.24 -2.85 -2.57
N ASP A 310 12.79 -1.65 -2.43
CA ASP A 310 13.86 -1.39 -1.47
C ASP A 310 13.40 -1.74 -0.05
N GLY A 311 14.21 -2.57 0.62
CA GLY A 311 13.97 -3.00 2.00
C GLY A 311 13.06 -4.22 2.19
N ASN A 312 12.41 -4.76 1.16
CA ASN A 312 11.47 -5.89 1.33
C ASN A 312 12.09 -7.30 1.24
N LYS A 313 13.42 -7.41 1.08
CA LYS A 313 14.13 -8.71 0.95
C LYS A 313 13.50 -9.60 -0.13
N TRP A 314 13.22 -9.00 -1.29
CA TRP A 314 12.70 -9.69 -2.45
C TRP A 314 13.58 -10.87 -2.86
N ALA A 315 12.94 -11.95 -3.26
CA ALA A 315 13.60 -13.11 -3.85
C ALA A 315 12.62 -13.76 -4.82
N GLU A 316 13.10 -14.18 -6.00
CA GLU A 316 12.26 -14.85 -7.01
C GLU A 316 11.59 -16.10 -6.44
N GLY A 317 12.28 -16.85 -5.58
CA GLY A 317 11.71 -18.03 -4.90
C GLY A 317 10.50 -17.73 -4.00
N LYS A 318 10.22 -16.46 -3.67
CA LYS A 318 9.02 -16.06 -2.89
C LYS A 318 7.84 -15.65 -3.77
N LEU A 319 8.05 -15.51 -5.08
CA LEU A 319 6.99 -15.20 -6.05
C LEU A 319 6.12 -16.44 -6.28
N VAL A 320 4.81 -16.24 -6.29
CA VAL A 320 3.85 -17.26 -6.73
C VAL A 320 3.19 -16.77 -8.02
N PRO A 321 3.45 -17.44 -9.15
CA PRO A 321 2.82 -17.10 -10.42
C PRO A 321 1.30 -17.21 -10.35
N TYR A 322 0.61 -16.30 -11.02
CA TYR A 322 -0.85 -16.34 -11.15
C TYR A 322 -1.40 -17.70 -11.61
N ARG A 323 -0.78 -18.34 -12.61
CA ARG A 323 -1.26 -19.63 -13.15
C ARG A 323 -1.31 -20.72 -12.08
N THR A 324 -0.31 -20.76 -11.19
CA THR A 324 -0.26 -21.68 -10.06
C THR A 324 -1.41 -21.46 -9.09
N LEU A 325 -1.77 -20.20 -8.82
CA LEU A 325 -2.94 -19.91 -7.97
C LEU A 325 -4.25 -20.26 -8.66
N LEU A 326 -4.38 -19.96 -9.95
CA LEU A 326 -5.58 -20.27 -10.72
C LEU A 326 -5.84 -21.78 -10.75
N GLU A 327 -4.83 -22.58 -11.05
CA GLU A 327 -4.91 -24.05 -11.05
C GLU A 327 -5.33 -24.59 -9.68
N LYS A 328 -4.74 -24.08 -8.59
CA LYS A 328 -5.08 -24.45 -7.22
C LYS A 328 -6.54 -24.15 -6.90
N ILE A 329 -7.04 -22.99 -7.30
CA ILE A 329 -8.42 -22.59 -7.07
C ILE A 329 -9.37 -23.45 -7.91
N GLN A 330 -9.06 -23.69 -9.18
CA GLN A 330 -9.86 -24.54 -10.05
C GLN A 330 -9.95 -25.98 -9.55
N HIS A 331 -8.86 -26.51 -8.98
CA HIS A 331 -8.87 -27.84 -8.38
C HIS A 331 -9.85 -27.94 -7.20
N ARG A 332 -10.01 -26.88 -6.40
CA ARG A 332 -10.89 -26.87 -5.22
C ARG A 332 -12.35 -26.53 -5.51
N PHE A 333 -12.59 -25.58 -6.42
CA PHE A 333 -13.91 -24.99 -6.68
C PHE A 333 -14.48 -25.34 -8.06
N GLY A 334 -13.74 -26.08 -8.88
CA GLY A 334 -14.11 -26.40 -10.25
C GLY A 334 -13.79 -25.26 -11.24
N PRO A 335 -14.29 -25.37 -12.49
CA PRO A 335 -14.04 -24.36 -13.53
C PRO A 335 -14.52 -22.97 -13.12
N LEU A 336 -13.69 -21.95 -13.40
CA LEU A 336 -14.00 -20.55 -13.14
C LEU A 336 -14.45 -19.83 -14.42
N GLU A 337 -15.37 -18.88 -14.26
CA GLU A 337 -15.80 -17.99 -15.33
C GLU A 337 -14.84 -16.79 -15.45
N ARG A 338 -14.36 -16.51 -16.66
CA ARG A 338 -13.53 -15.33 -16.93
C ARG A 338 -14.41 -14.10 -17.06
N LEU A 339 -14.17 -13.08 -16.22
CA LEU A 339 -14.84 -11.79 -16.33
C LEU A 339 -14.19 -10.93 -17.42
N ARG A 340 -14.98 -10.04 -18.03
CA ARG A 340 -14.47 -9.05 -18.99
C ARG A 340 -13.62 -8.01 -18.27
N ASP A 341 -12.43 -7.74 -18.78
CA ASP A 341 -11.57 -6.67 -18.29
C ASP A 341 -11.96 -5.33 -18.93
N ASP A 342 -11.87 -4.24 -18.17
CA ASP A 342 -11.90 -2.89 -18.72
C ASP A 342 -10.57 -2.58 -19.45
N ASP A 343 -10.58 -1.63 -20.38
CA ASP A 343 -9.42 -1.27 -21.23
C ASP A 343 -8.11 -1.03 -20.47
N ASN A 344 -8.20 -0.55 -19.22
CA ASN A 344 -7.04 -0.21 -18.38
C ASN A 344 -7.00 -1.04 -17.08
N ASP A 345 -7.72 -2.16 -16.99
CA ASP A 345 -7.71 -2.96 -15.77
C ASP A 345 -6.35 -3.62 -15.54
N THR A 346 -5.98 -3.70 -14.26
CA THR A 346 -4.70 -4.28 -13.82
C THR A 346 -4.86 -5.69 -13.29
N SER A 347 -6.11 -6.12 -13.06
CA SER A 347 -6.45 -7.45 -12.60
C SER A 347 -7.14 -8.25 -13.69
N LYS A 348 -6.82 -9.53 -13.77
CA LYS A 348 -7.58 -10.52 -14.53
C LYS A 348 -8.71 -11.03 -13.64
N GLY A 349 -9.94 -10.57 -13.85
CA GLY A 349 -11.12 -10.96 -13.08
C GLY A 349 -11.66 -12.36 -13.41
N TRP A 350 -12.00 -13.13 -12.38
CA TRP A 350 -12.64 -14.45 -12.47
C TRP A 350 -13.77 -14.56 -11.45
N ARG A 351 -14.69 -15.50 -11.68
CA ARG A 351 -15.78 -15.80 -10.76
C ARG A 351 -15.96 -17.30 -10.63
N VAL A 352 -16.23 -17.76 -9.41
CA VAL A 352 -16.74 -19.11 -9.15
C VAL A 352 -18.24 -19.09 -9.43
N PRO A 353 -18.78 -19.97 -10.30
CA PRO A 353 -20.21 -20.01 -10.57
C PRO A 353 -21.04 -20.11 -9.27
N GLY A 354 -22.07 -19.25 -9.15
CA GLY A 354 -22.95 -19.18 -7.98
C GLY A 354 -22.44 -18.34 -6.80
N PHE A 355 -21.20 -17.83 -6.84
CA PHE A 355 -20.71 -16.94 -5.78
C PHE A 355 -21.14 -15.49 -6.04
N ALA A 356 -21.46 -14.76 -4.97
CA ALA A 356 -21.87 -13.35 -5.03
C ALA A 356 -20.72 -12.42 -5.45
N GLY A 357 -19.50 -12.72 -5.00
CA GLY A 357 -18.31 -11.93 -5.27
C GLY A 357 -17.51 -12.38 -6.48
N SER A 358 -16.26 -11.93 -6.54
CA SER A 358 -15.31 -12.30 -7.59
C SER A 358 -13.88 -12.32 -7.08
N ILE A 359 -13.00 -12.94 -7.86
CA ILE A 359 -11.56 -12.87 -7.62
C ILE A 359 -10.85 -12.18 -8.77
N GLY A 360 -9.65 -11.66 -8.53
CA GLY A 360 -8.83 -11.05 -9.56
C GLY A 360 -7.35 -11.32 -9.32
N PHE A 361 -6.57 -11.33 -10.40
CA PHE A 361 -5.12 -11.55 -10.29
C PHE A 361 -4.36 -10.38 -10.89
N ILE A 362 -3.53 -9.73 -10.07
CA ILE A 362 -2.64 -8.64 -10.47
C ILE A 362 -1.27 -9.24 -10.80
N THR A 363 -1.05 -9.52 -12.08
CA THR A 363 0.13 -10.19 -12.63
C THR A 363 1.28 -9.23 -12.91
N SER A 364 1.72 -8.50 -11.89
CA SER A 364 2.72 -7.42 -12.02
C SER A 364 4.07 -7.87 -12.57
N MET A 365 4.42 -9.15 -12.38
CA MET A 365 5.73 -9.71 -12.71
C MET A 365 5.65 -10.68 -13.89
N THR A 366 4.73 -11.65 -13.87
CA THR A 366 4.68 -12.72 -14.87
C THR A 366 4.02 -12.30 -16.19
N GLU A 367 2.96 -11.49 -16.12
CA GLU A 367 2.17 -11.07 -17.28
C GLU A 367 1.74 -9.59 -17.11
N HIS A 368 2.69 -8.67 -17.31
CA HIS A 368 2.52 -7.25 -16.98
C HIS A 368 1.43 -6.53 -17.81
N PHE A 369 0.78 -5.51 -17.23
CA PHE A 369 -0.26 -4.66 -17.87
C PHE A 369 0.28 -3.28 -18.31
N CYS A 370 1.58 -3.14 -18.57
CA CYS A 370 2.17 -1.82 -18.84
C CYS A 370 1.62 -1.14 -20.11
N GLY A 371 1.20 -1.92 -21.11
CA GLY A 371 0.67 -1.41 -22.39
C GLY A 371 -0.57 -0.52 -22.23
N THR A 372 -1.40 -0.78 -21.22
CA THR A 372 -2.64 -0.03 -20.94
C THR A 372 -2.56 0.77 -19.63
N CYS A 373 -1.35 0.99 -19.11
CA CYS A 373 -1.18 1.64 -17.80
C CYS A 373 -1.46 3.15 -17.85
N ASN A 374 -2.61 3.57 -17.35
CA ASN A 374 -3.07 4.96 -17.26
C ASN A 374 -2.75 5.66 -15.92
N ARG A 375 -1.83 5.11 -15.11
CA ARG A 375 -1.62 5.54 -13.71
C ARG A 375 -0.44 6.48 -13.54
N LEU A 376 -0.63 7.49 -12.69
CA LEU A 376 0.39 8.41 -12.17
C LEU A 376 0.34 8.41 -10.64
N ARG A 377 1.47 8.76 -10.00
CA ARG A 377 1.58 8.81 -8.55
C ARG A 377 2.17 10.12 -8.07
N ILE A 378 1.60 10.68 -7.02
CA ILE A 378 2.20 11.72 -6.18
C ILE A 378 2.55 11.08 -4.84
N THR A 379 3.82 11.16 -4.45
CA THR A 379 4.31 10.72 -3.14
C THR A 379 3.96 11.73 -2.05
N ALA A 380 4.08 11.35 -0.77
CA ALA A 380 3.69 12.22 0.35
C ALA A 380 4.56 13.48 0.47
N ASP A 381 5.83 13.38 0.06
CA ASP A 381 6.77 14.49 -0.06
C ASP A 381 6.62 15.29 -1.38
N GLY A 382 5.62 14.93 -2.22
CA GLY A 382 5.20 15.72 -3.38
C GLY A 382 6.01 15.51 -4.65
N ASN A 383 6.63 14.35 -4.80
CA ASN A 383 7.26 13.93 -6.05
C ASN A 383 6.25 13.23 -6.97
N LEU A 384 6.30 13.58 -8.26
CA LEU A 384 5.59 12.90 -9.32
C LEU A 384 6.40 11.70 -9.80
N LYS A 385 5.79 10.52 -9.72
CA LYS A 385 6.33 9.26 -10.21
C LYS A 385 5.40 8.70 -11.30
N VAL A 386 5.94 8.52 -12.51
CA VAL A 386 5.18 8.05 -13.68
C VAL A 386 5.13 6.53 -13.82
N CYS A 387 5.97 5.82 -13.06
CA CYS A 387 5.99 4.36 -12.97
C CYS A 387 6.05 3.92 -11.50
N LEU A 388 5.67 2.67 -11.21
CA LEU A 388 5.88 2.08 -9.87
C LEU A 388 7.36 1.79 -9.60
N PHE A 389 8.10 1.47 -10.65
CA PHE A 389 9.50 1.07 -10.61
C PHE A 389 10.40 2.21 -11.08
N GLY A 390 11.70 2.09 -10.75
CA GLY A 390 12.74 3.05 -11.09
C GLY A 390 12.74 4.31 -10.22
N ASN A 391 13.87 5.00 -10.13
CA ASN A 391 14.06 6.16 -9.24
C ASN A 391 13.72 7.51 -9.88
N ALA A 392 13.28 7.53 -11.15
CA ALA A 392 13.00 8.78 -11.85
C ALA A 392 11.73 9.45 -11.29
N GLU A 393 11.90 10.62 -10.71
CA GLU A 393 10.82 11.43 -10.14
C GLU A 393 11.10 12.93 -10.31
N VAL A 394 10.07 13.75 -10.15
CA VAL A 394 10.19 15.22 -10.20
C VAL A 394 9.41 15.82 -9.04
N SER A 395 10.04 16.71 -8.27
CA SER A 395 9.42 17.36 -7.12
C SER A 395 8.47 18.48 -7.54
N LEU A 396 7.16 18.20 -7.51
CA LEU A 396 6.12 19.20 -7.74
C LEU A 396 5.96 20.12 -6.52
N ARG A 397 6.21 19.60 -5.31
CA ARG A 397 6.25 20.41 -4.08
C ARG A 397 7.29 21.51 -4.18
N ASP A 398 8.52 21.16 -4.53
CA ASP A 398 9.61 22.14 -4.58
C ASP A 398 9.36 23.17 -5.68
N ALA A 399 8.82 22.74 -6.84
CA ALA A 399 8.37 23.66 -7.88
C ALA A 399 7.28 24.63 -7.38
N MET A 400 6.26 24.14 -6.66
CA MET A 400 5.22 24.98 -6.05
C MET A 400 5.77 25.94 -4.99
N ARG A 401 6.85 25.57 -4.31
CA ARG A 401 7.48 26.39 -3.26
C ARG A 401 8.63 27.26 -3.77
N GLY A 402 9.02 27.16 -5.04
CA GLY A 402 10.13 27.91 -5.61
C GLY A 402 11.52 27.42 -5.13
N VAL A 403 11.61 26.18 -4.65
CA VAL A 403 12.87 25.58 -4.17
C VAL A 403 13.56 24.85 -5.32
N VAL A 404 14.83 25.15 -5.56
CA VAL A 404 15.65 24.44 -6.54
C VAL A 404 16.33 23.25 -5.85
N PRO A 405 16.31 22.03 -6.44
CA PRO A 405 17.03 20.89 -5.89
C PRO A 405 18.52 21.22 -5.73
N ALA A 406 19.10 20.81 -4.59
CA ALA A 406 20.53 20.95 -4.32
C ALA A 406 21.34 19.95 -5.17
N SER A 407 21.37 20.14 -6.49
CA SER A 407 22.14 19.30 -7.42
C SER A 407 23.00 20.18 -8.32
N THR A 408 23.75 21.09 -7.73
CA THR A 408 25.01 21.61 -8.28
C THR A 408 25.79 22.24 -7.14
N SER A 409 27.10 22.09 -7.16
CA SER A 409 28.11 22.36 -6.12
C SER A 409 28.25 23.82 -5.63
N SER A 410 27.17 24.60 -5.63
CA SER A 410 27.13 25.94 -5.06
C SER A 410 26.19 25.96 -3.85
N GLN A 411 26.73 26.18 -2.66
CA GLN A 411 26.03 26.33 -1.37
C GLN A 411 25.12 27.59 -1.29
N THR A 412 24.60 28.06 -2.42
CA THR A 412 23.62 29.14 -2.47
C THR A 412 22.31 28.52 -2.89
N GLN A 413 21.40 28.38 -1.92
CA GLN A 413 20.02 27.98 -2.18
C GLN A 413 19.36 29.09 -3.01
N VAL A 414 19.44 28.98 -4.34
CA VAL A 414 18.78 29.92 -5.24
C VAL A 414 17.28 29.66 -5.13
N THR A 415 16.58 30.53 -4.42
CA THR A 415 15.12 30.56 -4.41
C THR A 415 14.65 31.14 -5.73
N ARG A 416 13.79 30.40 -6.46
CA ARG A 416 13.06 30.93 -7.62
C ARG A 416 11.66 31.30 -7.15
N SER A 417 10.94 32.12 -7.92
CA SER A 417 9.52 32.35 -7.66
C SER A 417 8.75 31.02 -7.73
N PRO A 418 7.75 30.80 -6.84
CA PRO A 418 6.80 29.70 -6.93
C PRO A 418 6.29 29.48 -8.35
N ALA A 419 6.29 28.23 -8.82
CA ALA A 419 5.82 27.90 -10.15
C ALA A 419 4.32 28.21 -10.30
N THR A 420 3.97 28.82 -11.42
CA THR A 420 2.58 29.00 -11.87
C THR A 420 1.94 27.67 -12.24
N ASP A 421 0.61 27.63 -12.31
CA ASP A 421 -0.13 26.43 -12.73
C ASP A 421 0.31 25.94 -14.12
N ALA A 422 0.57 26.85 -15.07
CA ALA A 422 1.07 26.51 -16.40
C ALA A 422 2.46 25.85 -16.36
N GLN A 423 3.39 26.41 -15.59
CA GLN A 423 4.74 25.84 -15.43
C GLN A 423 4.71 24.47 -14.75
N LEU A 424 3.81 24.25 -13.79
CA LEU A 424 3.62 22.92 -13.19
C LEU A 424 3.11 21.91 -14.23
N LEU A 425 2.17 22.30 -15.09
CA LEU A 425 1.66 21.45 -16.17
C LEU A 425 2.76 21.09 -17.17
N ASP A 426 3.67 22.01 -17.50
CA ASP A 426 4.82 21.72 -18.36
C ASP A 426 5.76 20.69 -17.72
N VAL A 427 6.05 20.83 -16.43
CA VAL A 427 6.85 19.86 -15.67
C VAL A 427 6.19 18.49 -15.63
N ILE A 428 4.87 18.44 -15.38
CA ILE A 428 4.08 17.20 -15.39
C ILE A 428 4.15 16.54 -16.76
N SER A 429 3.90 17.29 -17.83
CA SER A 429 3.95 16.80 -19.21
C SER A 429 5.32 16.24 -19.57
N ALA A 430 6.40 16.96 -19.25
CA ALA A 430 7.76 16.49 -19.48
C ALA A 430 8.08 15.20 -18.71
N ALA A 431 7.53 15.01 -17.51
CA ALA A 431 7.65 13.74 -16.78
C ALA A 431 6.85 12.61 -17.45
N VAL A 432 5.59 12.86 -17.83
CA VAL A 432 4.71 11.87 -18.49
C VAL A 432 5.31 11.42 -19.84
N GLN A 433 5.87 12.34 -20.61
CA GLN A 433 6.54 12.04 -21.89
C GLN A 433 7.79 11.15 -21.74
N ARG A 434 8.39 11.09 -20.55
CA ARG A 434 9.53 10.20 -20.24
C ARG A 434 9.09 8.82 -19.73
N LYS A 435 7.78 8.56 -19.61
CA LYS A 435 7.29 7.25 -19.16
C LYS A 435 7.60 6.16 -20.17
N HIS A 436 8.42 5.19 -19.76
CA HIS A 436 8.79 4.03 -20.58
C HIS A 436 7.58 3.14 -20.93
N ALA A 437 7.75 2.33 -21.99
CA ALA A 437 6.75 1.37 -22.45
C ALA A 437 6.37 0.35 -21.36
N ARG A 438 7.37 -0.22 -20.69
CA ARG A 438 7.22 -1.22 -19.61
C ARG A 438 8.25 -1.03 -18.51
N HIS A 439 7.88 -1.37 -17.27
CA HIS A 439 8.77 -1.56 -16.12
C HIS A 439 9.93 -0.54 -16.00
N ALA A 440 9.64 0.75 -16.21
CA ALA A 440 10.66 1.82 -16.21
C ALA A 440 11.89 1.55 -17.10
N GLY A 441 11.70 0.85 -18.23
CA GLY A 441 12.76 0.53 -19.19
C GLY A 441 13.51 -0.77 -18.90
N MET A 442 13.20 -1.45 -17.79
CA MET A 442 13.88 -2.69 -17.41
C MET A 442 13.31 -3.90 -18.15
N SER A 443 14.21 -4.77 -18.60
CA SER A 443 13.88 -5.93 -19.45
C SER A 443 13.79 -7.26 -18.70
N SER A 444 14.24 -7.33 -17.44
CA SER A 444 14.23 -8.57 -16.65
C SER A 444 13.82 -8.33 -15.19
N LEU A 445 13.38 -9.40 -14.52
CA LEU A 445 13.08 -9.40 -13.08
C LEU A 445 14.31 -9.06 -12.23
N ASP A 446 15.48 -9.55 -12.63
CA ASP A 446 16.75 -9.28 -11.95
C ASP A 446 17.16 -7.80 -12.07
N ALA A 447 16.95 -7.18 -13.24
CA ALA A 447 17.16 -5.74 -13.41
C ALA A 447 16.20 -4.93 -12.54
N LEU A 448 14.93 -5.33 -12.45
CA LEU A 448 13.95 -4.73 -11.55
C LEU A 448 14.36 -4.80 -10.09
N ALA A 449 14.84 -5.96 -9.65
CA ALA A 449 15.26 -6.21 -8.27
C ALA A 449 16.53 -5.44 -7.88
N LYS A 450 17.45 -5.23 -8.82
CA LYS A 450 18.70 -4.47 -8.59
C LYS A 450 18.54 -2.96 -8.75
N SER A 451 17.45 -2.51 -9.34
CA SER A 451 17.22 -1.08 -9.55
C SER A 451 16.91 -0.38 -8.23
N LEU A 452 17.51 0.81 -8.03
CA LEU A 452 17.15 1.69 -6.93
C LEU A 452 15.68 2.10 -7.05
N ASN A 453 14.92 1.90 -5.99
CA ASN A 453 13.54 2.34 -5.89
C ASN A 453 13.25 2.90 -4.48
N ARG A 454 12.09 3.53 -4.31
CA ARG A 454 11.64 3.90 -2.96
C ARG A 454 11.03 2.67 -2.27
N PRO A 455 11.08 2.58 -0.94
CA PRO A 455 10.34 1.56 -0.20
C PRO A 455 8.84 1.72 -0.46
N MET A 456 8.08 0.61 -0.36
CA MET A 456 6.66 0.57 -0.72
C MET A 456 5.81 1.64 0.02
N VAL A 457 6.12 1.88 1.30
CA VAL A 457 5.46 2.91 2.11
C VAL A 457 5.65 4.34 1.57
N ALA A 458 6.81 4.65 0.99
CA ALA A 458 7.14 6.00 0.53
C ALA A 458 6.51 6.34 -0.84
N ILE A 459 6.01 5.34 -1.56
CA ILE A 459 5.35 5.50 -2.87
C ILE A 459 3.84 5.27 -2.82
N GLY A 460 3.28 5.12 -1.61
CA GLY A 460 1.85 5.06 -1.41
C GLY A 460 1.22 3.71 -1.78
N GLY A 461 1.79 2.60 -1.28
CA GLY A 461 1.18 1.26 -1.13
C GLY A 461 0.16 0.83 -2.18
#